data_AF-A0A7V4PRW0-F1
#
_entry.id   AF-A0A7V4PRW0-F1
#
_cell.length_a   1.000
_cell.length_b   1.000
_cell.length_c   1.000
_cell.angle_alpha   90.00
_cell.angle_beta   90.00
_cell.angle_gamma   90.00
#
_symmetry.space_group_name_H-M   'P 1'
#
loop_
_entity.id
_entity.type
_entity.pdbx_description
1 polymer ?
#
loop_
_entity_poly.entity_id
_entity_poly.type
_entity_poly.pdbx_seq_one_letter_code
_entity_poly.pdbx_strand_id
1 'polypeptide(L)'
;MGFLTEVTRSIRNLRSEMNCPPAKEVKVILFGAEASLNFLRSQEPYLRLLARAGQVEYLTDGERPKGAITAVVGDTEIYLPLGDNMNLQEEKARLAKEVSKVEAELARVRKKLGNGEFLSKAKEEVILREREKAAQCQEKIQALYCSLERITEFEQSRGKA
;
A
#
# COMPACT_ATOMS: atom_id res chain seq x y z
N MET A 1 24.39 -21.16 7.03
CA MET A 1 23.45 -20.20 7.67
C MET A 1 23.26 -18.88 6.90
N GLY A 2 24.20 -18.48 6.01
CA GLY A 2 24.06 -17.25 5.22
C GLY A 2 22.84 -17.25 4.27
N PHE A 3 22.61 -18.35 3.55
CA PHE A 3 21.59 -18.45 2.52
C PHE A 3 20.16 -18.15 3.01
N LEU A 4 19.70 -18.74 4.13
CA LEU A 4 18.38 -18.45 4.70
C LEU A 4 18.24 -16.96 5.10
N THR A 5 19.32 -16.38 5.64
CA THR A 5 19.34 -14.99 6.08
C THR A 5 19.24 -14.04 4.89
N GLU A 6 19.95 -14.34 3.81
CA GLU A 6 19.90 -13.58 2.56
C GLU A 6 18.52 -13.65 1.91
N VAL A 7 17.93 -14.86 1.80
CA VAL A 7 16.57 -15.04 1.28
C VAL A 7 15.56 -14.26 2.12
N THR A 8 15.65 -14.35 3.45
CA THR A 8 14.77 -13.61 4.38
C THR A 8 14.93 -12.10 4.21
N ARG A 9 16.17 -11.60 4.06
CA ARG A 9 16.45 -10.18 3.85
C ARG A 9 15.88 -9.71 2.52
N SER A 10 16.07 -10.48 1.45
CA SER A 10 15.49 -10.20 0.14
C SER A 10 13.98 -10.11 0.22
N ILE A 11 13.29 -11.07 0.84
CA ILE A 11 11.82 -11.01 1.02
C ILE A 11 11.39 -9.75 1.78
N ARG A 12 12.11 -9.36 2.85
CA ARG A 12 11.80 -8.12 3.60
C ARG A 12 12.03 -6.85 2.79
N ASN A 13 13.09 -6.82 1.99
CA ASN A 13 13.37 -5.70 1.09
C ASN A 13 12.25 -5.58 0.05
N LEU A 14 11.88 -6.69 -0.61
CA LEU A 14 10.78 -6.72 -1.56
C LEU A 14 9.45 -6.27 -0.92
N ARG A 15 9.18 -6.68 0.32
CA ARG A 15 8.01 -6.18 1.07
C ARG A 15 8.06 -4.67 1.32
N SER A 16 9.24 -4.14 1.62
CA SER A 16 9.44 -2.71 1.87
C SER A 16 9.27 -1.90 0.58
N GLU A 17 9.81 -2.41 -0.54
CA GLU A 17 9.60 -1.83 -1.88
C GLU A 17 8.11 -1.82 -2.26
N MET A 18 7.35 -2.84 -1.83
CA MET A 18 5.89 -2.87 -2.00
C MET A 18 5.11 -2.12 -0.92
N ASN A 19 5.75 -1.39 0.00
CA ASN A 19 5.08 -0.75 1.15
C ASN A 19 4.15 -1.70 1.93
N CYS A 20 4.45 -2.99 1.95
CA CYS A 20 3.67 -3.99 2.68
C CYS A 20 3.73 -3.70 4.20
N PRO A 21 2.59 -3.62 4.89
CA PRO A 21 2.59 -3.49 6.34
C PRO A 21 3.34 -4.65 7.01
N PRO A 22 4.05 -4.38 8.12
CA PRO A 22 4.88 -5.38 8.79
C PRO A 22 4.06 -6.57 9.31
N ALA A 23 2.80 -6.35 9.68
CA ALA A 23 1.90 -7.37 10.24
C ALA A 23 1.22 -8.25 9.18
N LYS A 24 1.22 -7.85 7.91
CA LYS A 24 0.51 -8.56 6.84
C LYS A 24 1.36 -9.67 6.26
N GLU A 25 0.74 -10.82 6.06
CA GLU A 25 1.37 -11.97 5.43
C GLU A 25 1.30 -11.89 3.91
N VAL A 26 2.38 -12.29 3.24
CA VAL A 26 2.49 -12.28 1.78
C VAL A 26 2.66 -13.67 1.20
N LYS A 27 2.16 -13.88 -0.02
CA LYS A 27 2.50 -15.06 -0.82
C LYS A 27 3.92 -14.90 -1.35
N VAL A 28 4.72 -15.95 -1.23
CA VAL A 28 6.10 -16.02 -1.74
C VAL A 28 6.21 -17.25 -2.62
N ILE A 29 6.78 -17.08 -3.81
CA ILE A 29 7.04 -18.16 -4.76
C ILE A 29 8.55 -18.21 -4.97
N LEU A 30 9.16 -19.37 -4.78
CA LEU A 30 10.60 -19.59 -4.88
C LEU A 30 10.88 -20.53 -6.05
N PHE A 31 11.72 -20.08 -6.99
CA PHE A 31 12.24 -20.89 -8.07
C PHE A 31 13.72 -21.16 -7.88
N GLY A 32 14.21 -22.36 -8.17
CA GLY A 32 15.63 -22.68 -8.05
C GLY A 32 15.93 -24.16 -8.10
N ALA A 33 17.19 -24.52 -7.83
CA ALA A 33 17.60 -25.92 -7.78
C ALA A 33 16.92 -26.67 -6.64
N GLU A 34 16.63 -27.96 -6.86
CA GLU A 34 15.89 -28.80 -5.91
C GLU A 34 16.57 -28.87 -4.52
N ALA A 35 17.91 -28.92 -4.50
CA ALA A 35 18.67 -28.90 -3.25
C ALA A 35 18.45 -27.62 -2.43
N SER A 36 18.46 -26.46 -3.10
CA SER A 36 18.24 -25.14 -2.50
C SER A 36 16.80 -24.99 -2.02
N LEU A 37 15.82 -25.43 -2.82
CA LEU A 37 14.41 -25.42 -2.44
C LEU A 37 14.11 -26.37 -1.28
N ASN A 38 14.70 -27.56 -1.24
CA ASN A 38 14.54 -28.50 -0.13
C ASN A 38 15.13 -27.94 1.18
N PHE A 39 16.27 -27.27 1.11
CA PHE A 39 16.82 -26.56 2.26
C PHE A 39 15.84 -25.48 2.75
N LEU A 40 15.34 -24.61 1.87
CA LEU A 40 14.40 -23.55 2.24
C LEU A 40 13.05 -24.10 2.74
N ARG A 41 12.60 -25.25 2.22
CA ARG A 41 11.41 -25.97 2.68
C ARG A 41 11.59 -26.51 4.10
N SER A 42 12.76 -27.06 4.41
CA SER A 42 13.08 -27.50 5.79
C SER A 42 13.09 -26.34 6.81
N GLN A 43 13.32 -25.11 6.33
CA GLN A 43 13.38 -23.88 7.13
C GLN A 43 12.13 -23.02 6.96
N GLU A 44 11.05 -23.54 6.36
CA GLU A 44 9.82 -22.79 6.11
C GLU A 44 9.24 -22.12 7.37
N PRO A 45 9.22 -22.73 8.57
CA PRO A 45 8.73 -22.06 9.77
C PRO A 45 9.49 -20.75 10.08
N TYR A 46 10.79 -20.71 9.80
CA TYR A 46 11.59 -19.50 9.95
C TYR A 46 11.26 -18.47 8.87
N LEU A 47 11.05 -18.88 7.61
CA LEU A 47 10.63 -17.97 6.54
C LEU A 47 9.26 -17.34 6.86
N ARG A 48 8.30 -18.13 7.35
CA ARG A 48 6.99 -17.62 7.74
C ARG A 48 7.09 -16.62 8.89
N LEU A 49 7.86 -16.95 9.94
CA LEU A 49 7.99 -16.07 11.11
C LEU A 49 8.79 -14.80 10.81
N LEU A 50 9.96 -14.94 10.17
CA LEU A 50 10.92 -13.87 9.98
C LEU A 50 10.55 -12.97 8.80
N ALA A 51 10.02 -13.54 7.71
CA ALA A 51 9.68 -12.79 6.51
C ALA A 51 8.18 -12.44 6.40
N ARG A 52 7.32 -12.99 7.27
CA ARG A 52 5.85 -12.94 7.18
C ARG A 52 5.35 -13.52 5.85
N ALA A 53 5.97 -14.61 5.41
CA ALA A 53 5.48 -15.37 4.28
C ALA A 53 4.29 -16.22 4.75
N GLY A 54 3.07 -15.89 4.35
CA GLY A 54 1.87 -16.65 4.74
C GLY A 54 1.77 -17.97 3.97
N GLN A 55 2.01 -17.89 2.67
CA GLN A 55 2.06 -19.04 1.77
C GLN A 55 3.39 -19.04 1.02
N VAL A 56 4.11 -20.16 1.09
CA VAL A 56 5.37 -20.35 0.35
C VAL A 56 5.18 -21.47 -0.66
N GLU A 57 5.41 -21.16 -1.94
CA GLU A 57 5.44 -22.14 -3.02
C GLU A 57 6.88 -22.35 -3.47
N TYR A 58 7.26 -23.61 -3.70
CA TYR A 58 8.59 -24.00 -4.13
C TYR A 58 8.47 -24.71 -5.48
N LEU A 59 9.01 -24.12 -6.54
CA LEU A 59 8.86 -24.58 -7.91
C LEU A 59 10.23 -24.75 -8.56
N THR A 60 10.56 -25.93 -9.06
CA THR A 60 11.82 -26.14 -9.82
C THR A 60 11.72 -25.62 -11.25
N ASP A 61 10.50 -25.64 -11.80
CA ASP A 61 10.19 -25.14 -13.14
C ASP A 61 8.73 -24.65 -13.20
N GLY A 62 8.41 -23.84 -14.21
CA GLY A 62 7.07 -23.30 -14.43
C GLY A 62 7.05 -21.86 -14.92
N GLU A 63 5.84 -21.33 -15.09
CA GLU A 63 5.66 -19.93 -15.50
C GLU A 63 5.92 -18.97 -14.33
N ARG A 64 6.71 -17.93 -14.62
CA ARG A 64 7.01 -16.88 -13.64
C ARG A 64 5.77 -15.98 -13.49
N PRO A 65 5.33 -15.68 -12.26
CA PRO A 65 4.14 -14.88 -12.04
C PRO A 65 4.30 -13.48 -12.66
N LYS A 66 3.39 -13.12 -13.57
CA LYS A 66 3.36 -11.78 -14.17
C LYS A 66 2.88 -10.76 -13.13
N GLY A 67 3.57 -9.62 -13.04
CA GLY A 67 3.23 -8.58 -12.06
C GLY A 67 3.61 -8.93 -10.62
N ALA A 68 4.68 -9.69 -10.42
CA ALA A 68 5.34 -9.90 -9.13
C ALA A 68 6.60 -9.03 -9.04
N ILE A 69 7.01 -8.66 -7.82
CA ILE A 69 8.37 -8.15 -7.61
C ILE A 69 9.29 -9.34 -7.35
N THR A 70 10.49 -9.26 -7.93
CA THR A 70 11.43 -10.36 -7.97
C THR A 70 12.77 -9.98 -7.35
N ALA A 71 13.43 -10.95 -6.73
CA ALA A 71 14.81 -10.85 -6.31
C ALA A 71 15.52 -12.17 -6.57
N VAL A 72 16.83 -12.12 -6.81
CA VAL A 72 17.65 -13.32 -7.01
C VAL A 72 18.66 -13.43 -5.89
N VAL A 73 18.73 -14.60 -5.27
CA VAL A 73 19.70 -14.93 -4.21
C VAL A 73 20.38 -16.23 -4.61
N GLY A 74 21.64 -16.14 -5.06
CA GLY A 74 22.37 -17.30 -5.57
C GLY A 74 21.69 -17.91 -6.79
N ASP A 75 21.29 -19.17 -6.67
CA ASP A 75 20.56 -19.97 -7.68
C ASP A 75 19.04 -19.97 -7.47
N THR A 76 18.53 -19.15 -6.54
CA THR A 76 17.12 -19.09 -6.18
C THR A 76 16.52 -17.73 -6.51
N GLU A 77 15.47 -17.74 -7.34
CA GLU A 77 14.66 -16.59 -7.68
C GLU A 77 13.45 -16.53 -6.72
N ILE A 78 13.21 -15.36 -6.16
CA ILE A 78 12.16 -15.08 -5.19
C ILE A 78 11.15 -14.18 -5.88
N TYR A 79 9.90 -14.60 -5.91
CA TYR A 79 8.79 -13.85 -6.46
C TYR A 79 7.77 -13.56 -5.37
N LEU A 80 7.43 -12.29 -5.20
CA LEU A 80 6.30 -11.85 -4.39
C LEU A 80 5.23 -11.36 -5.37
N PRO A 81 4.22 -12.18 -5.68
CA PRO A 81 3.07 -11.71 -6.43
C PRO A 81 2.47 -10.51 -5.72
N LEU A 82 2.22 -9.43 -6.47
CA LEU A 82 1.33 -8.36 -6.02
C LEU A 82 -0.06 -8.99 -5.88
N GLY A 83 -0.34 -9.58 -4.72
CA GLY A 83 -1.65 -10.17 -4.45
C GLY A 83 -2.72 -9.09 -4.65
N ASP A 84 -3.84 -9.48 -5.27
CA ASP A 84 -4.94 -8.62 -5.72
C ASP A 84 -5.45 -7.58 -4.71
N ASN A 85 -5.16 -7.74 -3.41
CA ASN A 85 -5.79 -6.98 -2.33
C ASN A 85 -4.84 -6.12 -1.47
N MET A 86 -3.53 -6.08 -1.76
CA MET A 86 -2.58 -5.57 -0.77
C MET A 86 -2.26 -4.08 -0.84
N ASN A 87 -2.06 -3.52 -2.03
CA ASN A 87 -1.68 -2.11 -2.16
C ASN A 87 -2.84 -1.19 -2.54
N LEU A 88 -3.73 -1.61 -3.44
CA LEU A 88 -4.80 -0.73 -3.91
C LEU A 88 -5.85 -0.50 -2.83
N GLN A 89 -6.23 -1.54 -2.08
CA GLN A 89 -7.21 -1.42 -0.99
C GLN A 89 -6.66 -0.63 0.22
N GLU A 90 -5.38 -0.79 0.55
CA GLU A 90 -4.75 -0.03 1.64
C GLU A 90 -4.48 1.42 1.24
N GLU A 91 -4.02 1.67 0.00
CA GLU A 91 -3.83 3.01 -0.54
C GLU A 91 -5.18 3.75 -0.62
N LYS A 92 -6.23 3.06 -1.09
CA LYS A 92 -7.62 3.55 -1.09
C LYS A 92 -8.11 3.85 0.32
N ALA A 93 -7.85 2.97 1.28
CA ALA A 93 -8.24 3.19 2.67
C ALA A 93 -7.46 4.35 3.33
N ARG A 94 -6.18 4.52 3.00
CA ARG A 94 -5.37 5.65 3.48
C ARG A 94 -5.90 6.97 2.90
N LEU A 95 -6.07 7.02 1.58
CA LEU A 95 -6.60 8.19 0.87
C LEU A 95 -8.03 8.53 1.34
N ALA A 96 -8.91 7.54 1.52
CA ALA A 96 -10.26 7.75 2.04
C ALA A 96 -10.24 8.33 3.46
N LYS A 97 -9.35 7.83 4.35
CA LYS A 97 -9.17 8.40 5.69
C LYS A 97 -8.66 9.84 5.64
N GLU A 98 -7.77 10.15 4.70
CA GLU A 98 -7.24 11.49 4.51
C GLU A 98 -8.32 12.45 4.00
N VAL A 99 -9.11 12.03 2.99
CA VAL A 99 -10.29 12.75 2.51
C VAL A 99 -11.26 13.03 3.66
N SER A 100 -11.63 12.02 4.45
CA SER A 100 -12.57 12.23 5.57
C SER A 100 -12.06 13.22 6.61
N LYS A 101 -10.74 13.29 6.86
CA LYS A 101 -10.16 14.27 7.79
C LYS A 101 -10.29 15.69 7.23
N VAL A 102 -9.95 15.89 5.97
CA VAL A 102 -10.02 17.22 5.33
C VAL A 102 -11.47 17.65 5.12
N GLU A 103 -12.39 16.74 4.82
CA GLU A 103 -13.84 17.00 4.76
C GLU A 103 -14.40 17.42 6.12
N ALA A 104 -13.99 16.76 7.21
CA ALA A 104 -14.39 17.15 8.56
C ALA A 104 -13.89 18.55 8.93
N GLU A 105 -12.68 18.91 8.50
CA GLU A 105 -12.13 20.26 8.67
C GLU A 105 -12.92 21.29 7.84
N LEU A 106 -13.17 21.00 6.56
CA LEU A 106 -13.98 21.84 5.68
C LEU A 106 -15.39 22.06 6.24
N ALA A 107 -16.03 21.01 6.78
CA ALA A 107 -17.36 21.10 7.37
C ALA A 107 -17.37 22.02 8.60
N ARG A 108 -16.32 21.98 9.43
CA ARG A 108 -16.18 22.89 10.59
C ARG A 108 -16.03 24.35 10.14
N VAL A 109 -15.20 24.61 9.12
CA VAL A 109 -14.98 25.96 8.59
C VAL A 109 -16.26 26.48 7.93
N ARG A 110 -16.94 25.67 7.10
CA ARG A 110 -18.22 26.03 6.48
C ARG A 110 -19.31 26.31 7.52
N LYS A 111 -19.38 25.54 8.60
CA LYS A 111 -20.33 25.78 9.69
C LYS A 111 -20.08 27.12 10.39
N LYS A 112 -18.81 27.53 10.56
CA LYS A 112 -18.47 28.86 11.09
C LYS A 112 -18.86 29.97 10.11
N LEU A 113 -18.54 29.80 8.82
CA LEU A 113 -18.86 30.77 7.78
C LEU A 113 -20.36 30.89 7.48
N GLY A 114 -21.15 29.84 7.73
CA GLY A 114 -22.61 29.85 7.59
C GLY A 114 -23.35 30.37 8.81
N ASN A 115 -22.64 30.62 9.93
CA ASN A 115 -23.27 31.14 11.13
C ASN A 115 -23.39 32.67 11.02
N GLY A 116 -24.61 33.16 10.84
CA GLY A 116 -24.88 34.60 10.64
C GLY A 116 -24.31 35.48 11.75
N GLU A 117 -24.32 35.02 13.00
CA GLU A 117 -23.69 35.73 14.12
C GLU A 117 -22.17 35.87 13.98
N PHE A 118 -21.49 34.87 13.41
CA PHE A 118 -20.06 34.94 13.16
C PHE A 118 -19.75 35.92 12.03
N LEU A 119 -20.54 35.91 10.96
CA LEU A 119 -20.40 36.87 9.86
C LEU A 119 -20.67 38.32 10.30
N SER A 120 -21.60 38.52 11.24
CA SER A 120 -21.94 39.86 11.74
C SER A 120 -21.01 40.38 12.85
N LYS A 121 -20.35 39.50 13.61
CA LYS A 121 -19.47 39.88 14.75
C LYS A 121 -17.97 39.75 14.45
N ALA A 122 -17.57 38.92 13.49
CA ALA A 122 -16.16 38.71 13.18
C ALA A 122 -15.62 39.83 12.28
N LYS A 123 -14.33 40.15 12.47
CA LYS A 123 -13.62 41.07 11.59
C LYS A 123 -13.50 40.48 10.18
N GLU A 124 -13.53 41.34 9.18
CA GLU A 124 -13.43 40.97 7.76
C GLU A 124 -12.18 40.13 7.45
N GLU A 125 -11.05 40.45 8.10
CA GLU A 125 -9.80 39.69 8.05
C GLU A 125 -9.95 38.22 8.51
N VAL A 126 -10.79 37.98 9.52
CA VAL A 126 -11.05 36.63 10.06
C VAL A 126 -11.98 35.86 9.11
N ILE A 127 -12.97 36.53 8.51
CA ILE A 127 -13.88 35.94 7.53
C ILE A 127 -13.11 35.55 6.25
N LEU A 128 -12.21 36.42 5.78
CA LEU A 128 -11.33 36.16 4.64
C LEU A 128 -10.42 34.95 4.90
N ARG A 129 -9.75 34.89 6.05
CA ARG A 129 -8.92 33.74 6.44
C ARG A 129 -9.69 32.43 6.50
N GLU A 130 -10.91 32.43 7.04
CA GLU A 130 -11.73 31.22 7.10
C GLU A 130 -12.24 30.82 5.70
N ARG A 131 -12.57 31.78 4.82
CA ARG A 131 -12.90 31.48 3.41
C ARG A 131 -11.71 30.91 2.64
N GLU A 132 -10.52 31.46 2.84
CA GLU A 132 -9.29 30.97 2.22
C GLU A 132 -8.96 29.55 2.69
N LYS A 133 -9.09 29.28 3.99
CA LYS A 133 -8.99 27.91 4.53
C LYS A 133 -10.00 26.96 3.91
N ALA A 134 -11.25 27.38 3.71
CA ALA A 134 -12.27 26.56 3.07
C ALA A 134 -11.88 26.22 1.62
N ALA A 135 -11.38 27.21 0.86
CA ALA A 135 -10.92 27.01 -0.51
C ALA A 135 -9.73 26.03 -0.58
N GLN A 136 -8.72 26.22 0.27
CA GLN A 136 -7.56 25.31 0.34
C GLN A 136 -7.95 23.87 0.71
N CYS A 137 -8.92 23.70 1.63
CA CYS A 137 -9.43 22.37 1.97
C CYS A 137 -10.17 21.73 0.79
N GLN A 138 -10.95 22.50 0.03
CA GLN A 138 -11.64 21.99 -1.16
C GLN A 138 -10.67 21.54 -2.26
N GLU A 139 -9.63 22.34 -2.54
CA GLU A 139 -8.61 21.97 -3.53
C GLU A 139 -7.88 20.67 -3.13
N LYS A 140 -7.52 20.54 -1.85
CA LYS A 140 -6.91 19.31 -1.32
C LYS A 140 -7.82 18.10 -1.47
N ILE A 141 -9.11 18.24 -1.12
CA ILE A 141 -10.09 17.16 -1.28
C ILE A 141 -10.19 16.74 -2.75
N GLN A 142 -10.25 17.70 -3.67
CA GLN A 142 -10.35 17.41 -5.10
C GLN A 142 -9.11 16.69 -5.65
N ALA A 143 -7.91 17.09 -5.22
CA ALA A 143 -6.67 16.41 -5.58
C ALA A 143 -6.60 14.96 -5.03
N LEU A 144 -7.09 14.74 -3.81
CA LEU A 144 -7.17 13.41 -3.19
C LEU A 144 -8.18 12.50 -3.90
N TYR A 145 -9.36 13.03 -4.27
CA TYR A 145 -10.35 12.29 -5.06
C TYR A 145 -9.83 11.90 -6.45
N CYS A 146 -9.12 12.81 -7.15
CA CYS A 146 -8.50 12.49 -8.44
C CYS A 146 -7.45 11.36 -8.32
N SER A 147 -6.69 11.35 -7.22
CA SER A 147 -5.75 10.25 -6.92
C SER A 147 -6.47 8.93 -6.65
N LEU A 148 -7.61 8.96 -5.96
CA LEU A 148 -8.47 7.81 -5.69
C LEU A 148 -9.11 7.23 -6.95
N GLU A 149 -9.58 8.10 -7.85
CA GLU A 149 -10.15 7.69 -9.14
C GLU A 149 -9.12 6.97 -10.00
N ARG A 150 -7.90 7.53 -10.11
CA ARG A 150 -6.80 6.88 -10.82
C ARG A 150 -6.53 5.47 -10.30
N ILE A 151 -6.46 5.30 -8.98
CA ILE A 151 -6.24 3.98 -8.35
C ILE A 151 -7.37 3.00 -8.70
N THR A 152 -8.61 3.48 -8.72
CA THR A 152 -9.79 2.66 -9.06
C THR A 152 -9.79 2.28 -10.56
N GLU A 153 -9.33 3.18 -11.43
CA GLU A 153 -9.18 2.94 -12.86
C GLU A 153 -8.05 1.94 -13.18
N PHE A 154 -6.96 2.00 -12.40
CA PHE A 154 -5.89 0.99 -12.43
C PHE A 154 -6.39 -0.39 -11.98
N GLU A 155 -7.30 -0.50 -11.01
CA GLU A 155 -7.96 -1.78 -10.64
C GLU A 155 -8.77 -2.35 -11.83
N GLN A 156 -9.60 -1.52 -12.47
CA GLN A 156 -10.48 -1.97 -13.55
C GLN A 156 -9.72 -2.38 -14.82
N SER A 157 -8.58 -1.75 -15.09
CA SER A 157 -7.74 -2.06 -16.25
C SER A 157 -7.01 -3.40 -16.11
N ARG A 158 -6.78 -3.88 -14.88
CA ARG A 158 -6.13 -5.18 -14.62
C ARG A 158 -7.11 -6.36 -14.57
N GLY A 159 -8.41 -6.12 -14.36
CA GLY A 159 -9.44 -7.16 -14.35
C GLY A 159 -9.93 -7.63 -15.72
N LYS A 160 -9.37 -7.09 -16.82
CA LYS A 160 -9.78 -7.39 -18.21
C LYS A 160 -8.71 -8.15 -19.04
N ALA A 161 -7.62 -8.60 -18.43
CA ALA A 161 -6.56 -9.35 -19.12
C ALA A 161 -6.44 -10.78 -18.60
#